data_AF-A0ABD6EKR7-F1
#
_entry.id   AF-A0ABD6EKR7-F1
#
_cell.length_a   1.000
_cell.length_b   1.000
_cell.length_c   1.000
_cell.angle_alpha   90.00
_cell.angle_beta   90.00
_cell.angle_gamma   90.00
#
_symmetry.space_group_name_H-M   'P 1'
#
loop_
_entity.id
_entity.type
_entity.pdbx_description
1 polymer ?
#
loop_
_entity_poly.entity_id
_entity_poly.type
_entity_poly.pdbx_seq_one_letter_code
_entity_poly.pdbx_strand_id
1 'polypeptide(L)'
;MISRQVIILLVLSFGILFVDGDASGDLQDLSLECQHGYRLSALRRSPPVRGRLGALTVECDLVATDVSQVTCDRLRTIPGCDGTSEGCSDDSWLAGFHVYTLENKTGAVILDPVCCSAPNVAIDGKSCITDRLNKPRNQFDHALADNVVYRGMKCHHYFNNEQLLDDIVWKLEICPAQSVAQRERANFIKTS
;
A
#
# COMPACT_ATOMS: atom_id res chain seq x y z
N MET A 1 -29.23 -46.90 16.04
CA MET A 1 -29.03 -45.63 16.76
C MET A 1 -27.58 -45.21 16.59
N ILE A 2 -27.29 -44.22 15.73
CA ILE A 2 -26.15 -43.30 15.80
C ILE A 2 -26.61 -42.06 15.01
N SER A 3 -26.64 -40.94 15.72
CA SER A 3 -27.11 -39.64 15.28
C SER A 3 -26.12 -39.01 14.28
N ARG A 4 -26.58 -38.62 13.09
CA ARG A 4 -25.81 -37.78 12.17
C ARG A 4 -26.14 -36.32 12.47
N GLN A 5 -25.30 -35.66 13.27
CA GLN A 5 -25.28 -34.21 13.33
C GLN A 5 -24.48 -33.69 12.13
N VAL A 6 -25.15 -32.90 11.28
CA VAL A 6 -24.52 -32.15 10.19
C VAL A 6 -23.96 -30.86 10.78
N ILE A 7 -22.64 -30.76 10.84
CA ILE A 7 -21.94 -29.52 11.22
C ILE A 7 -21.98 -28.60 10.00
N ILE A 8 -22.73 -27.50 10.11
CA ILE A 8 -22.73 -26.42 9.13
C ILE A 8 -21.47 -25.60 9.38
N LEU A 9 -20.45 -25.80 8.55
CA LEU A 9 -19.28 -24.93 8.47
C LEU A 9 -19.67 -23.65 7.73
N LEU A 10 -19.93 -22.58 8.48
CA LEU A 10 -19.97 -21.22 7.98
C LEU A 10 -18.55 -20.82 7.55
N VAL A 11 -18.27 -20.95 6.25
CA VAL A 11 -17.07 -20.37 5.66
C VAL A 11 -17.29 -18.85 5.56
N LEU A 12 -16.77 -18.12 6.54
CA LEU A 12 -16.57 -16.67 6.42
C LEU A 12 -15.55 -16.46 5.31
N SER A 13 -16.04 -15.95 4.18
CA SER A 13 -15.26 -15.55 3.01
C SER A 13 -14.38 -14.35 3.36
N PHE A 14 -13.25 -14.59 4.01
CA PHE A 14 -12.09 -13.72 3.86
C PHE A 14 -11.55 -13.96 2.45
N GLY A 15 -11.73 -12.98 1.56
CA GLY A 15 -11.18 -13.01 0.22
C GLY A 15 -9.67 -12.93 0.27
N ILE A 16 -9.00 -14.08 0.41
CA ILE A 16 -7.58 -14.19 0.12
C ILE A 16 -7.47 -14.46 -1.38
N LEU A 17 -7.03 -13.47 -2.14
CA LEU A 17 -6.62 -13.66 -3.53
C LEU A 17 -5.25 -14.36 -3.53
N PHE A 18 -5.24 -15.65 -3.86
CA PHE A 18 -4.02 -16.36 -4.23
C PHE A 18 -3.84 -16.24 -5.75
N VAL A 19 -2.73 -15.65 -6.19
CA VAL A 19 -2.30 -15.69 -7.59
C VAL A 19 -1.18 -16.72 -7.71
N ASP A 20 -1.48 -17.85 -8.35
CA ASP A 20 -0.46 -18.81 -8.79
C ASP A 20 0.30 -18.21 -9.97
N GLY A 21 1.60 -17.97 -9.78
CA GLY A 21 2.47 -17.42 -10.81
C GLY A 21 2.92 -18.49 -11.80
N ASP A 22 2.34 -18.50 -12.99
CA ASP A 22 2.93 -19.19 -14.13
C ASP A 22 3.88 -18.26 -14.89
N ALA A 23 5.04 -18.81 -15.25
CA ALA A 23 6.16 -18.08 -15.80
C ALA A 23 6.00 -17.91 -17.32
N SER A 24 5.39 -16.81 -17.74
CA SER A 24 5.55 -16.27 -19.09
C SER A 24 5.89 -14.79 -19.01
N GLY A 25 7.05 -14.43 -19.58
CA GLY A 25 7.54 -13.05 -19.66
C GLY A 25 6.59 -12.20 -20.51
N ASP A 26 5.70 -11.50 -19.83
CA ASP A 26 4.89 -10.41 -20.32
C ASP A 26 5.03 -9.29 -19.29
N LEU A 27 4.98 -8.03 -19.73
CA LEU A 27 5.07 -6.89 -18.83
C LEU A 27 3.76 -6.83 -18.03
N GLN A 28 3.69 -7.62 -16.95
CA GLN A 28 2.49 -7.74 -16.13
C GLN A 28 2.32 -6.41 -15.38
N ASP A 29 1.42 -5.55 -15.88
CA ASP A 29 0.85 -4.45 -15.12
C ASP A 29 -0.03 -5.06 -14.03
N LEU A 30 0.59 -5.33 -12.89
CA LEU A 30 -0.10 -5.85 -11.72
C LEU A 30 -0.56 -4.65 -10.89
N SER A 31 -1.87 -4.54 -10.69
CA SER A 31 -2.44 -3.55 -9.78
C SER A 31 -2.58 -4.15 -8.38
N LEU A 32 -2.03 -3.45 -7.39
CA LEU A 32 -2.19 -3.70 -5.96
C LEU A 32 -3.00 -2.55 -5.35
N GLU A 33 -4.28 -2.47 -5.71
CA GLU A 33 -5.19 -1.39 -5.32
C GLU A 33 -6.31 -1.83 -4.39
N CYS A 34 -6.62 -0.96 -3.45
CA CYS A 34 -7.80 -1.07 -2.59
C CYS A 34 -9.06 -0.60 -3.32
N GLN A 35 -10.22 -1.04 -2.81
CA GLN A 35 -11.51 -0.53 -3.28
C GLN A 35 -11.66 0.96 -2.95
N HIS A 36 -12.50 1.69 -3.70
CA HIS A 36 -12.79 3.08 -3.40
C HIS A 36 -13.30 3.26 -1.96
N GLY A 37 -12.76 4.28 -1.28
CA GLY A 37 -13.05 4.56 0.12
C GLY A 37 -12.19 3.77 1.11
N TYR A 38 -11.37 2.85 0.64
CA TYR A 38 -10.38 2.14 1.45
C TYR A 38 -8.99 2.78 1.31
N ARG A 39 -8.18 2.61 2.34
CA ARG A 39 -6.76 2.96 2.37
C ARG A 39 -5.93 1.69 2.47
N LEU A 40 -4.67 1.79 2.07
CA LEU A 40 -3.69 0.76 2.41
C LEU A 40 -3.47 0.72 3.93
N SER A 41 -3.58 -0.47 4.51
CA SER A 41 -3.37 -0.73 5.94
C SER A 41 -2.13 -1.57 6.20
N ALA A 42 -1.77 -2.48 5.30
CA ALA A 42 -0.51 -3.20 5.38
C ALA A 42 0.13 -3.42 4.01
N LEU A 43 1.47 -3.44 3.97
CA LEU A 43 2.27 -3.85 2.83
C LEU A 43 3.21 -4.97 3.29
N ARG A 44 3.26 -6.06 2.52
CA ARG A 44 4.14 -7.20 2.82
C ARG A 44 4.87 -7.67 1.58
N ARG A 45 6.04 -8.25 1.82
CA ARG A 45 6.81 -8.98 0.82
C ARG A 45 7.15 -10.36 1.34
N SER A 46 6.83 -11.39 0.58
CA SER A 46 7.18 -12.77 0.90
C SER A 46 8.70 -13.01 0.80
N PRO A 47 9.23 -14.10 1.37
CA PRO A 47 10.64 -14.44 1.21
C PRO A 47 11.03 -14.60 -0.27
N PRO A 48 12.26 -14.22 -0.65
CA PRO A 48 12.76 -14.41 -2.00
C PRO A 48 12.85 -15.90 -2.35
N VAL A 49 12.55 -16.24 -3.60
CA VAL A 49 12.53 -17.64 -4.10
C VAL A 49 13.46 -17.75 -5.30
N ARG A 50 14.39 -18.71 -5.26
CA ARG A 50 15.34 -19.01 -6.36
C ARG A 50 16.08 -17.76 -6.89
N GLY A 51 16.49 -16.87 -5.99
CA GLY A 51 17.24 -15.67 -6.35
C GLY A 51 16.39 -14.50 -6.89
N ARG A 52 15.07 -14.65 -6.98
CA ARG A 52 14.14 -13.56 -7.33
C ARG A 52 13.50 -12.95 -6.08
N LEU A 53 13.14 -11.68 -6.14
CA LEU A 53 12.37 -11.03 -5.08
C LEU A 53 11.04 -11.75 -4.84
N GLY A 54 10.60 -11.75 -3.59
CA GLY A 54 9.30 -12.29 -3.23
C GLY A 54 8.14 -11.41 -3.72
N ALA A 55 6.95 -11.98 -3.75
CA ALA A 55 5.73 -11.29 -4.16
C ALA A 55 5.33 -10.21 -3.14
N LEU A 56 4.75 -9.13 -3.65
CA LEU A 56 4.17 -8.06 -2.84
C LEU A 56 2.67 -8.30 -2.64
N THR A 57 2.19 -8.02 -1.43
CA THR A 57 0.77 -8.07 -1.09
C THR A 57 0.39 -6.87 -0.26
N VAL A 58 -0.86 -6.44 -0.40
CA VAL A 58 -1.43 -5.32 0.36
C VAL A 58 -2.68 -5.73 1.12
N GLU A 59 -2.94 -5.05 2.23
CA GLU A 59 -4.21 -5.09 2.94
C GLU A 59 -4.86 -3.71 2.96
N CYS A 60 -6.18 -3.68 3.08
CA CYS A 60 -6.99 -2.49 2.89
C CYS A 60 -8.00 -2.33 4.02
N ASP A 61 -8.08 -1.12 4.58
CA ASP A 61 -9.05 -0.76 5.62
C ASP A 61 -9.94 0.39 5.15
N LEU A 62 -11.20 0.40 5.58
CA LEU A 62 -12.13 1.46 5.21
C LEU A 62 -11.73 2.79 5.88
N VAL A 63 -11.65 3.87 5.11
CA VAL A 63 -11.34 5.22 5.62
C VAL A 63 -12.42 6.25 5.28
N ALA A 64 -13.06 6.13 4.11
CA ALA A 64 -14.14 7.00 3.69
C ALA A 64 -15.42 6.17 3.49
N THR A 65 -16.43 6.46 4.30
CA THR A 65 -17.72 5.75 4.26
C THR A 65 -18.60 6.17 3.09
N ASP A 66 -18.51 7.42 2.65
CA ASP A 66 -19.21 7.91 1.45
C ASP A 66 -18.33 7.73 0.20
N VAL A 67 -18.41 6.53 -0.37
CA VAL A 67 -17.63 6.13 -1.54
C VAL A 67 -17.94 7.00 -2.77
N SER A 68 -19.12 7.63 -2.84
CA SER A 68 -19.53 8.47 -3.99
C SER A 68 -18.72 9.76 -4.11
N GLN A 69 -18.11 10.20 -3.01
CA GLN A 69 -17.30 11.42 -2.93
C GLN A 69 -15.80 11.12 -3.02
N VAL A 70 -15.41 9.86 -3.21
CA VAL A 70 -14.01 9.45 -3.31
C VAL A 70 -13.53 9.67 -4.74
N THR A 71 -12.49 10.48 -4.90
CA THR A 71 -11.79 10.67 -6.17
C THR A 71 -10.40 10.05 -6.06
N CYS A 72 -10.04 9.20 -7.02
CA CYS A 72 -8.74 8.55 -7.06
C CYS A 72 -8.03 8.87 -8.37
N ASP A 73 -6.78 9.31 -8.25
CA ASP A 73 -5.92 9.68 -9.36
C ASP A 73 -4.58 8.95 -9.27
N ARG A 74 -4.01 8.65 -10.43
CA ARG A 74 -2.63 8.18 -10.55
C ARG A 74 -1.68 9.36 -10.49
N LEU A 75 -0.44 9.10 -10.08
CA LEU A 75 0.61 10.07 -10.36
C LEU A 75 0.73 10.29 -11.87
N ARG A 76 1.06 11.53 -12.24
CA ARG A 76 1.23 11.91 -13.65
C ARG A 76 2.52 11.37 -14.25
N THR A 77 3.43 10.86 -13.42
CA THR A 77 4.77 10.43 -13.80
C THR A 77 5.16 9.20 -13.01
N ILE A 78 5.79 8.24 -13.69
CA ILE A 78 6.39 7.06 -13.05
C ILE A 78 7.43 7.53 -12.04
N PRO A 79 7.43 6.99 -10.81
CA PRO A 79 8.41 7.31 -9.78
C PRO A 79 9.86 7.24 -10.27
N GLY A 80 10.66 8.25 -9.95
CA GLY A 80 12.07 8.33 -10.36
C GLY A 80 13.01 7.51 -9.48
N CYS A 81 12.61 7.20 -8.25
CA CYS A 81 13.42 6.50 -7.24
C CYS A 81 14.85 7.05 -7.07
N ASP A 82 14.97 8.38 -7.03
CA ASP A 82 16.18 9.14 -6.75
C ASP A 82 16.24 9.64 -5.28
N GLY A 83 15.24 9.31 -4.47
CA GLY A 83 15.08 9.74 -3.08
C GLY A 83 14.15 10.94 -2.89
N THR A 84 13.62 11.51 -3.97
CA THR A 84 12.57 12.54 -3.90
C THR A 84 11.28 11.94 -3.33
N SER A 85 10.46 12.82 -2.73
CA SER A 85 9.17 12.42 -2.15
C SER A 85 8.13 12.37 -3.25
N GLU A 86 7.49 11.22 -3.39
CA GLU A 86 6.49 10.93 -4.41
C GLU A 86 5.23 10.37 -3.74
N GLY A 87 4.07 10.55 -4.37
CA GLY A 87 2.78 10.12 -3.82
C GLY A 87 1.80 11.27 -3.61
N CYS A 88 0.97 11.14 -2.58
CA CYS A 88 -0.26 11.89 -2.44
C CYS A 88 -0.03 13.25 -1.76
N SER A 89 -0.73 14.29 -2.19
CA SER A 89 -0.64 15.65 -1.64
C SER A 89 -1.86 15.99 -0.76
N ASP A 90 -1.75 17.04 0.04
CA ASP A 90 -2.91 17.58 0.79
C ASP A 90 -3.60 16.51 1.65
N ASP A 91 -4.93 16.46 1.60
CA ASP A 91 -5.81 15.51 2.30
C ASP A 91 -6.04 14.20 1.50
N SER A 92 -5.11 13.83 0.62
CA SER A 92 -5.17 12.55 -0.11
C SER A 92 -4.28 11.46 0.52
N TRP A 93 -4.75 10.23 0.45
CA TRP A 93 -4.08 9.04 0.99
C TRP A 93 -3.75 8.04 -0.11
N LEU A 94 -2.80 7.17 0.19
CA LEU A 94 -2.38 6.10 -0.69
C LEU A 94 -3.38 4.93 -0.62
N ALA A 95 -4.00 4.62 -1.75
CA ALA A 95 -4.99 3.54 -1.88
C ALA A 95 -4.46 2.32 -2.62
N GLY A 96 -3.28 2.40 -3.20
CA GLY A 96 -2.74 1.29 -3.97
C GLY A 96 -1.48 1.64 -4.75
N PHE A 97 -1.07 0.69 -5.59
CA PHE A 97 0.00 0.87 -6.55
C PHE A 97 -0.29 0.18 -7.87
N HIS A 98 0.17 0.77 -8.96
CA HIS A 98 0.54 0.02 -10.15
C HIS A 98 1.96 -0.51 -10.01
N VAL A 99 2.16 -1.78 -10.33
CA VAL A 99 3.45 -2.45 -10.19
C VAL A 99 4.04 -2.69 -11.57
N TYR A 100 5.18 -2.05 -11.83
CA TYR A 100 5.93 -2.23 -13.07
C TYR A 100 7.22 -2.98 -12.80
N THR A 101 7.47 -4.03 -13.57
CA THR A 101 8.75 -4.75 -13.50
C THR A 101 9.83 -3.98 -14.25
N LEU A 102 10.89 -3.59 -13.55
CA LEU A 102 12.04 -2.88 -14.13
C LEU A 102 13.16 -3.84 -14.54
N GLU A 103 13.36 -4.93 -13.79
CA GLU A 103 14.37 -5.95 -14.10
C GLU A 103 13.80 -7.35 -13.93
N ASN A 104 13.68 -8.08 -15.04
CA ASN A 104 13.07 -9.40 -15.09
C ASN A 104 13.89 -10.46 -14.34
N LYS A 105 15.23 -10.38 -14.39
CA LYS A 105 16.13 -11.38 -13.80
C LYS A 105 16.02 -11.39 -12.28
N THR A 106 16.03 -10.23 -11.65
CA THR A 106 15.99 -10.06 -10.20
C THR A 106 14.54 -9.99 -9.69
N GLY A 107 13.61 -9.58 -10.56
CA GLY A 107 12.23 -9.29 -10.20
C GLY A 107 12.07 -7.93 -9.52
N ALA A 108 13.01 -7.00 -9.73
CA ALA A 108 12.90 -5.64 -9.21
C ALA A 108 11.70 -4.94 -9.83
N VAL A 109 10.83 -4.41 -8.96
CA VAL A 109 9.60 -3.71 -9.35
C VAL A 109 9.59 -2.29 -8.80
N ILE A 110 8.98 -1.40 -9.55
CA ILE A 110 8.59 -0.07 -9.10
C ILE A 110 7.09 -0.04 -8.87
N LEU A 111 6.71 0.63 -7.79
CA LEU A 111 5.34 0.87 -7.36
C LEU A 111 5.00 2.33 -7.68
N ASP A 112 4.05 2.53 -8.58
CA ASP A 112 3.49 3.82 -8.93
C ASP A 112 2.24 4.09 -8.06
N PRO A 113 2.28 5.07 -7.13
CA PRO A 113 1.19 5.39 -6.22
C PRO A 113 -0.16 5.69 -6.88
N VAL A 114 -1.20 5.11 -6.29
CA VAL A 114 -2.60 5.52 -6.52
C VAL A 114 -3.09 6.31 -5.31
N CYS A 115 -3.51 7.54 -5.55
CA CYS A 115 -3.89 8.49 -4.50
C CYS A 115 -5.39 8.75 -4.54
N CYS A 116 -6.06 8.57 -3.42
CA CYS A 116 -7.48 8.87 -3.26
C CYS A 116 -7.70 10.03 -2.28
N SER A 117 -8.77 10.77 -2.49
CA SER A 117 -9.20 11.86 -1.61
C SER A 117 -10.72 11.83 -1.44
N ALA A 118 -11.19 12.36 -0.31
CA ALA A 118 -12.61 12.53 -0.03
C ALA A 118 -12.81 13.70 0.94
N PRO A 119 -13.90 14.47 0.80
CA PRO A 119 -14.14 15.67 1.59
C PRO A 119 -14.35 15.40 3.09
N ASN A 120 -14.67 14.16 3.47
CA ASN A 120 -14.90 13.75 4.86
C ASN A 120 -13.64 13.19 5.55
N VAL A 121 -12.52 13.07 4.85
CA VAL A 121 -11.24 12.59 5.39
C VAL A 121 -10.27 13.76 5.47
N ALA A 122 -9.64 13.94 6.63
CA ALA A 122 -8.62 14.95 6.86
C ALA A 122 -7.31 14.30 7.29
N ILE A 123 -6.21 14.72 6.68
CA ILE A 123 -4.86 14.22 6.95
C ILE A 123 -4.03 15.33 7.58
N ASP A 124 -3.39 15.04 8.70
CA ASP A 124 -2.47 15.98 9.33
C ASP A 124 -1.07 15.87 8.71
N GLY A 125 -0.89 16.58 7.59
CA GLY A 125 0.38 16.65 6.86
C GLY A 125 1.58 17.16 7.68
N LYS A 126 1.36 17.84 8.82
CA LYS A 126 2.43 18.39 9.66
C LYS A 126 2.97 17.39 10.67
N SER A 127 2.19 16.36 10.98
CA SER A 127 2.53 15.32 11.96
C SER A 127 2.98 14.02 11.29
N CYS A 128 3.33 14.07 10.01
CA CYS A 128 3.79 12.89 9.28
C CYS A 128 5.17 12.44 9.75
N ILE A 129 5.36 11.13 9.76
CA ILE A 129 6.66 10.50 10.00
C ILE A 129 7.10 9.76 8.73
N THR A 130 8.40 9.52 8.60
CA THR A 130 8.95 8.66 7.55
C THR A 130 9.45 7.37 8.19
N ASP A 131 8.98 6.23 7.71
CA ASP A 131 9.46 4.93 8.14
C ASP A 131 10.08 4.15 6.97
N ARG A 132 11.10 3.33 7.24
CA ARG A 132 11.72 2.49 6.22
C ARG A 132 10.94 1.19 6.08
N LEU A 133 10.35 0.99 4.90
CA LEU A 133 9.56 -0.20 4.60
C LEU A 133 10.42 -1.47 4.52
N ASN A 134 11.56 -1.40 3.83
CA ASN A 134 12.34 -2.60 3.53
C ASN A 134 13.86 -2.43 3.67
N LYS A 135 14.53 -3.59 3.81
CA LYS A 135 15.95 -3.77 3.50
C LYS A 135 16.04 -4.52 2.16
N PRO A 136 17.10 -4.31 1.36
CA PRO A 136 17.26 -4.99 0.08
C PRO A 136 17.10 -6.51 0.22
N ARG A 137 16.34 -7.12 -0.69
CA ARG A 137 16.06 -8.56 -0.81
C ARG A 137 15.37 -9.24 0.37
N ASN A 138 15.11 -8.51 1.46
CA ASN A 138 14.50 -9.09 2.64
C ASN A 138 12.96 -9.08 2.52
N GLN A 139 12.33 -10.10 3.08
CA GLN A 139 10.91 -10.06 3.40
C GLN A 139 10.62 -8.92 4.39
N PHE A 140 9.41 -8.40 4.35
CA PHE A 140 8.95 -7.42 5.33
C PHE A 140 7.45 -7.56 5.53
N ASP A 141 7.00 -7.09 6.69
CA ASP A 141 5.61 -6.92 7.04
C ASP A 141 5.49 -5.56 7.73
N HIS A 142 4.75 -4.65 7.10
CA HIS A 142 4.60 -3.29 7.59
C HIS A 142 3.12 -2.92 7.60
N ALA A 143 2.56 -2.82 8.80
CA ALA A 143 1.15 -2.54 9.04
C ALA A 143 0.97 -1.23 9.83
N LEU A 144 -0.13 -0.54 9.53
CA LEU A 144 -0.52 0.71 10.15
C LEU A 144 -1.52 0.50 11.29
N ALA A 145 -1.58 1.47 12.19
CA ALA A 145 -2.69 1.62 13.12
C ALA A 145 -3.93 2.23 12.42
N ASP A 146 -5.10 2.12 13.04
CA ASP A 146 -6.40 2.52 12.44
C ASP A 146 -6.48 4.01 12.04
N ASN A 147 -5.82 4.89 12.78
CA ASN A 147 -5.92 6.35 12.66
C ASN A 147 -4.76 6.99 11.89
N VAL A 148 -4.00 6.22 11.12
CA VAL A 148 -2.92 6.72 10.27
C VAL A 148 -3.07 6.17 8.87
N VAL A 149 -2.58 6.90 7.88
CA VAL A 149 -2.57 6.49 6.47
C VAL A 149 -1.15 6.57 5.93
N TYR A 150 -0.85 5.75 4.93
CA TYR A 150 0.25 6.06 4.02
C TYR A 150 -0.16 7.24 3.15
N ARG A 151 0.71 8.23 3.01
CA ARG A 151 0.49 9.40 2.17
C ARG A 151 1.42 9.42 0.97
N GLY A 152 2.66 8.98 1.15
CA GLY A 152 3.64 9.00 0.09
C GLY A 152 4.79 8.06 0.36
N MET A 153 5.82 8.19 -0.46
CA MET A 153 6.98 7.33 -0.46
C MET A 153 8.22 8.06 -0.96
N LYS A 154 9.38 7.52 -0.60
CA LYS A 154 10.67 7.79 -1.22
C LYS A 154 11.27 6.46 -1.60
N CYS A 155 11.85 6.36 -2.77
CA CYS A 155 12.52 5.15 -3.20
C CYS A 155 13.93 5.41 -3.72
N HIS A 156 14.76 4.36 -3.64
CA HIS A 156 16.12 4.34 -4.18
C HIS A 156 16.40 3.00 -4.86
N HIS A 157 17.01 3.05 -6.04
CA HIS A 157 17.53 1.87 -6.72
C HIS A 157 18.66 1.21 -5.90
N TYR A 158 18.63 -0.13 -5.80
CA TYR A 158 19.67 -0.93 -5.20
C TYR A 158 20.24 -1.91 -6.23
N PHE A 159 21.54 -1.81 -6.49
CA PHE A 159 22.24 -2.62 -7.48
C PHE A 159 23.10 -3.68 -6.81
N ASN A 160 23.21 -4.85 -7.45
CA ASN A 160 24.12 -5.90 -7.00
C ASN A 160 25.57 -5.67 -7.46
N ASN A 161 26.46 -6.61 -7.14
CA ASN A 161 27.89 -6.53 -7.50
C ASN A 161 28.15 -6.54 -9.03
N GLU A 162 27.17 -6.99 -9.83
CA GLU A 162 27.22 -7.03 -11.29
C GLU A 162 26.62 -5.76 -11.94
N GLN A 163 26.30 -4.74 -11.13
CA GLN A 163 25.61 -3.52 -11.56
C GLN A 163 24.21 -3.75 -12.14
N LEU A 164 23.60 -4.91 -11.85
CA LEU A 164 22.22 -5.20 -12.21
C LEU A 164 21.28 -4.65 -11.13
N LEU A 165 20.16 -4.07 -11.55
CA LEU A 165 19.12 -3.61 -10.61
C LEU A 165 18.56 -4.80 -9.85
N ASP A 166 18.74 -4.81 -8.53
CA ASP A 166 18.50 -5.99 -7.69
C ASP A 166 17.29 -5.84 -6.77
N ASP A 167 17.05 -4.63 -6.26
CA ASP A 167 15.85 -4.28 -5.50
C ASP A 167 15.61 -2.76 -5.58
N ILE A 168 14.46 -2.32 -5.08
CA ILE A 168 14.19 -0.93 -4.75
C ILE A 168 14.03 -0.83 -3.23
N VAL A 169 14.66 0.17 -2.61
CA VAL A 169 14.52 0.45 -1.18
C VAL A 169 13.52 1.58 -0.98
N TRP A 170 12.53 1.34 -0.13
CA TRP A 170 11.35 2.17 0.06
C TRP A 170 11.34 2.75 1.46
N LYS A 171 10.93 4.01 1.56
CA LYS A 171 10.50 4.66 2.79
C LYS A 171 9.11 5.20 2.57
N LEU A 172 8.23 5.02 3.53
CA LEU A 172 6.84 5.48 3.44
C LEU A 172 6.64 6.70 4.34
N GLU A 173 5.88 7.67 3.85
CA GLU A 173 5.36 8.77 4.65
C GLU A 173 4.02 8.34 5.25
N ILE A 174 3.93 8.40 6.58
CA ILE A 174 2.78 7.95 7.37
C ILE A 174 2.25 9.15 8.14
N CYS A 175 0.96 9.44 7.98
CA CYS A 175 0.35 10.64 8.55
C CYS A 175 -0.90 10.28 9.36
N PRO A 176 -1.19 10.98 10.46
CA PRO A 176 -2.47 10.86 11.15
C PRO A 176 -3.63 11.22 10.22
N ALA A 177 -4.69 10.43 10.28
CA ALA A 177 -5.91 10.65 9.53
C ALA A 177 -7.13 10.54 10.46
N GLN A 178 -8.11 11.37 10.21
CA GLN A 178 -9.35 11.41 10.96
C GLN A 178 -10.50 11.91 10.07
N SER A 179 -11.73 11.63 10.47
CA SER A 179 -12.86 12.28 9.81
C SER A 179 -12.86 13.79 10.10
N VAL A 180 -13.37 14.59 9.16
CA VAL A 180 -13.53 16.03 9.36
C VAL A 180 -14.38 16.35 10.59
N ALA A 181 -15.45 15.57 10.83
CA ALA A 181 -16.29 15.72 12.01
C ALA A 181 -15.51 15.50 13.33
N GLN A 182 -14.55 14.57 13.37
CA GLN A 182 -13.67 14.38 14.53
C GLN A 182 -12.71 15.56 14.71
N ARG A 183 -12.14 16.07 13.60
CA ARG A 183 -11.24 17.23 13.61
C ARG A 183 -11.92 18.49 14.15
N GLU A 184 -13.13 18.78 13.69
CA GLU A 184 -13.90 19.95 14.15
C GLU A 184 -14.22 19.87 15.64
N ARG A 185 -14.63 18.69 16.14
CA ARG A 185 -14.86 18.45 17.57
C ARG A 185 -13.59 18.65 18.40
N ALA A 186 -12.46 18.13 17.93
CA ALA A 186 -11.18 18.28 18.62
C ALA A 186 -10.71 19.75 18.67
N ASN A 187 -10.97 20.52 17.62
CA ASN A 187 -10.66 21.95 17.58
C ASN A 187 -11.56 22.76 18.52
N PHE A 188 -12.86 22.45 18.57
CA PHE A 188 -13.79 23.12 19.48
C PHE A 188 -13.37 22.99 20.94
N ILE A 189 -12.94 21.79 21.37
CA ILE A 189 -12.47 21.52 22.73
C ILE A 189 -11.17 22.29 23.06
N LYS A 190 -10.29 22.54 22.08
CA LYS A 190 -9.04 23.29 22.31
C LYS A 190 -9.25 24.80 22.46
N THR A 191 -10.39 25.32 22.02
CA THR A 191 -10.71 26.76 22.03
C THR A 191 -11.65 27.18 23.16
N SER A 192 -12.17 26.23 23.94
CA SER A 192 -13.00 26.44 25.13
C SER A 192 -12.18 26.32 26.41
#